data_AF-A0A1A8F862-F1
#
_entry.id   AF-A0A1A8F862-F1
#
_cell.length_a   1.000
_cell.length_b   1.000
_cell.length_c   1.000
_cell.angle_alpha   90.00
_cell.angle_beta   90.00
_cell.angle_gamma   90.00
#
_symmetry.space_group_name_H-M   'P 1'
#
loop_
_entity.id
_entity.type
_entity.pdbx_description
1 polymer ?
#
loop_
_entity_poly.entity_id
_entity_poly.type
_entity_poly.pdbx_seq_one_letter_code
_entity_poly.pdbx_strand_id
1 'polypeptide(L)'
;RSLQTEIQSLKDQVQELHRDLTKHHSIINTEKMGEILDRSLHIDNQIAAQHSTVETMRVMFEEIWDETFQRVTNEQEIYEAQLFDLMQLKHENSYLTSITRQISPYILSIAKVRERLEPRFQESEENLDDRTETMLKIYEDGAAARENPDSSSHGGVTDQDKTKIMWPLMSEAAEMPVKIRTGRQRCTSETSGNSDIPS
;
A
#
# COMPACT_ATOMS: atom_id res chain seq x y z
N ARG A 1 -28.30 -19.24 31.40
CA ARG A 1 -28.61 -19.56 32.83
C ARG A 1 -30.07 -20.02 33.01
N SER A 2 -31.08 -19.40 32.37
CA SER A 2 -32.50 -19.87 32.46
C SER A 2 -32.70 -21.34 32.09
N LEU A 3 -32.29 -21.75 30.88
CA LEU A 3 -32.40 -23.15 30.43
C LEU A 3 -31.72 -24.15 31.36
N GLN A 4 -30.61 -23.75 31.97
CA GLN A 4 -29.85 -24.58 32.90
C GLN A 4 -30.64 -24.84 34.20
N THR A 5 -31.34 -23.81 34.70
CA THR A 5 -32.27 -23.94 35.84
C THR A 5 -33.50 -24.75 35.46
N GLU A 6 -34.05 -24.57 34.25
CA GLU A 6 -35.22 -25.30 33.77
C GLU A 6 -34.93 -26.79 33.58
N ILE A 7 -33.78 -27.15 33.01
CA ILE A 7 -33.32 -28.55 32.91
C ILE A 7 -33.14 -29.17 34.29
N GLN A 8 -32.57 -28.43 35.24
CA GLN A 8 -32.39 -28.94 36.59
C GLN A 8 -33.74 -29.19 37.27
N SER A 9 -34.69 -28.27 37.12
CA SER A 9 -36.07 -28.46 37.59
C SER A 9 -36.74 -29.67 36.93
N LEU A 10 -36.52 -29.90 35.64
CA LEU A 10 -37.06 -31.06 34.93
C LEU A 10 -36.49 -32.38 35.48
N LYS A 11 -35.18 -32.41 35.75
CA LYS A 11 -34.51 -33.56 36.37
C LYS A 11 -35.08 -33.86 37.75
N ASP A 12 -35.32 -32.84 38.56
CA ASP A 12 -35.89 -33.00 39.90
C ASP A 12 -37.32 -33.56 39.83
N GLN A 13 -38.14 -33.09 38.88
CA GLN A 13 -39.50 -33.58 38.64
C GLN A 13 -39.53 -35.05 38.17
N VAL A 14 -38.62 -35.45 37.27
CA VAL A 14 -38.49 -36.84 36.83
C VAL A 14 -38.07 -37.76 37.99
N GLN A 15 -37.14 -37.30 38.83
CA GLN A 15 -36.70 -38.06 40.01
C GLN A 15 -37.83 -38.22 41.03
N GLU A 16 -38.61 -37.18 41.26
CA GLU A 16 -39.80 -37.24 42.12
C GLU A 16 -40.81 -38.25 41.59
N LEU A 17 -41.16 -38.19 40.29
CA LEU A 17 -42.09 -39.12 39.66
C LEU A 17 -41.61 -40.58 39.77
N HIS A 18 -40.31 -40.82 39.52
CA HIS A 18 -39.70 -42.14 39.68
C HIS A 18 -39.77 -42.65 41.12
N ARG A 19 -39.55 -41.76 42.09
CA ARG A 19 -39.64 -42.08 43.52
C ARG A 19 -41.07 -42.41 43.92
N ASP A 20 -42.07 -41.71 43.40
CA ASP A 20 -43.48 -41.98 43.67
C ASP A 20 -43.93 -43.32 43.09
N LEU A 21 -43.44 -43.65 41.89
CA LEU A 21 -43.66 -44.95 41.25
C LEU A 21 -43.04 -46.10 42.05
N THR A 22 -41.74 -45.99 42.37
CA THR A 22 -40.97 -47.14 42.88
C THR A 22 -41.07 -47.29 44.40
N LYS A 23 -41.20 -46.18 45.14
CA LYS A 23 -41.21 -46.20 46.61
C LYS A 23 -42.62 -46.12 47.18
N HIS A 24 -43.51 -45.35 46.57
CA HIS A 24 -44.81 -45.03 47.15
C HIS A 24 -45.99 -45.78 46.51
N HIS A 25 -45.77 -46.48 45.37
CA HIS A 25 -46.68 -47.41 44.67
C HIS A 25 -48.11 -46.92 44.34
N SER A 26 -48.62 -45.79 44.86
CA SER A 26 -50.01 -45.32 44.66
C SER A 26 -50.21 -43.81 44.53
N ILE A 27 -49.14 -42.99 44.54
CA ILE A 27 -49.24 -41.51 44.46
C ILE A 27 -48.86 -40.97 43.07
N ILE A 28 -48.72 -41.85 42.06
CA ILE A 28 -48.33 -41.41 40.71
C ILE A 28 -49.42 -40.54 40.11
N ASN A 29 -49.05 -39.28 39.83
CA ASN A 29 -49.83 -38.42 38.95
C ASN A 29 -49.39 -38.67 37.50
N THR A 30 -50.17 -39.45 36.76
CA THR A 30 -49.86 -39.79 35.36
C THR A 30 -49.97 -38.59 34.40
N GLU A 31 -50.72 -37.55 34.76
CA GLU A 31 -50.82 -36.30 34.00
C GLU A 31 -49.50 -35.52 34.02
N LYS A 32 -48.79 -35.54 35.15
CA LYS A 32 -47.47 -34.91 35.34
C LYS A 32 -46.40 -35.48 34.41
N MET A 33 -46.54 -36.74 33.96
CA MET A 33 -45.64 -37.32 32.96
C MET A 33 -45.78 -36.62 31.60
N GLY A 34 -47.01 -36.31 31.18
CA GLY A 34 -47.26 -35.57 29.94
C GLY A 34 -46.67 -34.17 30.00
N GLU A 35 -46.87 -33.46 31.11
CA GLU A 35 -46.29 -32.12 31.33
C GLU A 35 -44.76 -32.11 31.30
N ILE A 36 -44.11 -33.13 31.88
CA ILE A 36 -42.66 -33.28 31.85
C ILE A 36 -42.17 -33.48 30.40
N LEU A 37 -42.85 -34.30 29.62
CA LEU A 37 -42.50 -34.54 28.21
C LEU A 37 -42.69 -33.27 27.36
N ASP A 38 -43.81 -32.57 27.52
CA ASP A 38 -44.08 -31.32 26.81
C ASP A 38 -43.06 -30.23 27.16
N ARG A 39 -42.70 -30.13 28.44
CA ARG A 39 -41.68 -29.18 28.90
C ARG A 39 -40.28 -29.56 28.43
N SER A 40 -39.95 -30.85 28.36
CA SER A 40 -38.69 -31.34 27.76
C SER A 40 -38.61 -30.91 26.30
N LEU A 41 -39.66 -31.18 25.51
CA LEU A 41 -39.73 -30.79 24.10
C LEU A 41 -39.61 -29.27 23.92
N HIS A 42 -40.25 -28.51 24.79
CA HIS A 42 -40.16 -27.05 24.76
C HIS A 42 -38.73 -26.55 25.01
N ILE A 43 -38.02 -27.13 25.99
CA ILE A 43 -36.63 -26.82 26.28
C ILE A 43 -35.74 -27.18 25.08
N ASP A 44 -35.94 -28.33 24.45
CA ASP A 44 -35.18 -28.74 23.25
C ASP A 44 -35.36 -27.74 22.10
N ASN A 45 -36.57 -27.29 21.85
CA ASN A 45 -36.85 -26.26 20.85
C ASN A 45 -36.16 -24.93 21.16
N GLN A 46 -36.15 -24.52 22.43
CA GLN A 46 -35.42 -23.31 22.85
C GLN A 46 -33.91 -23.47 22.67
N ILE A 47 -33.34 -24.63 23.01
CA ILE A 47 -31.92 -24.92 22.81
C ILE A 47 -31.58 -24.87 21.32
N ALA A 48 -32.38 -25.51 20.47
CA ALA A 48 -32.16 -25.51 19.02
C ALA A 48 -32.21 -24.09 18.43
N ALA A 49 -33.18 -23.27 18.85
CA ALA A 49 -33.28 -21.87 18.41
C ALA A 49 -32.08 -21.03 18.85
N GLN A 50 -31.66 -21.15 20.11
CA GLN A 50 -30.47 -20.44 20.63
C GLN A 50 -29.20 -20.90 19.92
N HIS A 51 -29.03 -22.21 19.72
CA HIS A 51 -27.91 -22.79 18.99
C HIS A 51 -27.85 -22.25 17.57
N SER A 52 -28.97 -22.29 16.83
CA SER A 52 -29.04 -21.76 15.46
C SER A 52 -28.68 -20.26 15.40
N THR A 53 -29.11 -19.48 16.38
CA THR A 53 -28.81 -18.05 16.45
C THR A 53 -27.30 -17.83 16.67
N VAL A 54 -26.72 -18.52 17.66
CA VAL A 54 -25.28 -18.42 17.96
C VAL A 54 -24.44 -18.89 16.77
N GLU A 55 -24.84 -19.97 16.11
CA GLU A 55 -24.13 -20.50 14.95
C GLU A 55 -24.17 -19.53 13.76
N THR A 56 -25.32 -18.88 13.52
CA THR A 56 -25.43 -17.83 12.50
C THR A 56 -24.48 -16.66 12.81
N MET A 57 -24.45 -16.21 14.07
CA MET A 57 -23.53 -15.13 14.48
C MET A 57 -22.06 -15.54 14.37
N ARG A 58 -21.72 -16.80 14.70
CA ARG A 58 -20.37 -17.34 14.56
C ARG A 58 -19.88 -17.21 13.12
N VAL A 59 -20.67 -17.67 12.15
CA VAL A 59 -20.33 -17.62 10.72
C VAL A 59 -20.15 -16.17 10.25
N MET A 60 -21.05 -15.26 10.64
CA MET A 60 -20.91 -13.83 10.28
C MET A 60 -19.63 -13.21 10.85
N PHE A 61 -19.28 -13.54 12.10
CA PHE A 61 -18.05 -13.02 12.69
C PHE A 61 -16.79 -13.61 12.05
N GLU A 62 -16.83 -14.87 11.61
CA GLU A 62 -15.73 -15.48 10.86
C GLU A 62 -15.50 -14.77 9.52
N GLU A 63 -16.57 -14.45 8.78
CA GLU A 63 -16.48 -13.69 7.53
C GLU A 63 -15.90 -12.28 7.75
N ILE A 64 -16.43 -11.53 8.72
CA ILE A 64 -15.92 -10.19 9.05
C ILE A 64 -14.45 -10.24 9.50
N TRP A 65 -14.09 -11.26 10.28
CA TRP A 65 -12.72 -11.47 10.74
C TRP A 65 -11.79 -11.71 9.55
N ASP A 66 -12.15 -12.63 8.65
CA ASP A 66 -11.35 -12.99 7.49
C ASP A 66 -11.18 -11.79 6.55
N GLU A 67 -12.24 -11.04 6.27
CA GLU A 67 -12.17 -9.81 5.47
C GLU A 67 -11.24 -8.76 6.09
N THR A 68 -11.37 -8.54 7.40
CA THR A 68 -10.57 -7.54 8.11
C THR A 68 -9.10 -7.97 8.15
N PHE A 69 -8.85 -9.25 8.39
CA PHE A 69 -7.51 -9.82 8.39
C PHE A 69 -6.84 -9.64 7.02
N GLN A 70 -7.52 -10.04 5.94
CA GLN A 70 -6.99 -9.88 4.57
C GLN A 70 -6.73 -8.42 4.21
N ARG A 71 -7.64 -7.51 4.59
CA ARG A 71 -7.44 -6.07 4.36
C ARG A 71 -6.16 -5.57 5.03
N VAL A 72 -5.94 -5.95 6.29
CA VAL A 72 -4.74 -5.55 7.05
C VAL A 72 -3.49 -6.16 6.43
N THR A 73 -3.52 -7.42 6.02
CA THR A 73 -2.39 -8.08 5.34
C THR A 73 -2.03 -7.38 4.03
N ASN A 74 -3.01 -7.09 3.18
CA ASN A 74 -2.78 -6.38 1.92
C ASN A 74 -2.18 -4.99 2.16
N GLU A 75 -2.67 -4.27 3.16
CA GLU A 75 -2.15 -2.96 3.52
C GLU A 75 -0.68 -3.03 3.99
N GLN A 76 -0.33 -4.06 4.77
CA GLN A 76 1.05 -4.32 5.16
C GLN A 76 1.95 -4.59 3.95
N GLU A 77 1.52 -5.43 3.01
CA GLU A 77 2.28 -5.73 1.78
C GLU A 77 2.53 -4.47 0.94
N ILE A 78 1.52 -3.59 0.83
CA ILE A 78 1.66 -2.31 0.12
C ILE A 78 2.71 -1.43 0.80
N TYR A 79 2.65 -1.27 2.12
CA TYR A 79 3.62 -0.44 2.84
C TYR A 79 5.03 -1.02 2.83
N GLU A 80 5.18 -2.35 2.86
CA GLU A 80 6.49 -2.99 2.72
C GLU A 80 7.09 -2.75 1.34
N ALA A 81 6.30 -2.85 0.27
CA ALA A 81 6.75 -2.53 -1.09
C ALA A 81 7.16 -1.06 -1.23
N GLN A 82 6.36 -0.13 -0.70
CA GLN A 82 6.69 1.30 -0.72
C GLN A 82 7.98 1.61 0.04
N LEU A 83 8.19 0.97 1.19
CA LEU A 83 9.42 1.14 1.96
C LEU A 83 10.65 0.65 1.18
N PHE A 84 10.52 -0.48 0.48
CA PHE A 84 11.57 -1.00 -0.39
C PHE A 84 11.92 -0.03 -1.51
N ASP A 85 10.91 0.51 -2.22
CA ASP A 85 11.10 1.48 -3.30
C ASP A 85 11.82 2.75 -2.82
N LEU A 86 11.44 3.27 -1.65
CA LEU A 86 12.10 4.44 -1.05
C LEU A 86 13.56 4.17 -0.71
N MET A 87 13.86 2.98 -0.17
CA MET A 87 15.25 2.58 0.10
C MET A 87 16.06 2.47 -1.19
N GLN A 88 15.48 1.92 -2.25
CA GLN A 88 16.12 1.85 -3.55
C GLN A 88 16.42 3.24 -4.12
N LEU A 89 15.44 4.14 -4.14
CA LEU A 89 15.62 5.52 -4.61
C LEU A 89 16.68 6.28 -3.80
N LYS A 90 16.72 6.09 -2.47
CA LYS A 90 17.76 6.66 -1.60
C LYS A 90 19.14 6.16 -1.99
N HIS A 91 19.28 4.87 -2.29
CA HIS A 91 20.53 4.28 -2.73
C HIS A 91 20.97 4.83 -4.10
N GLU A 92 20.07 4.86 -5.08
CA GLU A 92 20.34 5.39 -6.42
C GLU A 92 20.77 6.86 -6.38
N ASN A 93 20.09 7.70 -5.59
CA ASN A 93 20.44 9.10 -5.42
C ASN A 93 21.83 9.27 -4.76
N SER A 94 22.12 8.46 -3.74
CA SER A 94 23.45 8.43 -3.12
C SER A 94 24.56 8.08 -4.12
N TYR A 95 24.29 7.12 -5.01
CA TYR A 95 25.20 6.73 -6.08
C TYR A 95 25.43 7.86 -7.09
N LEU A 96 24.36 8.51 -7.57
CA LEU A 96 24.45 9.68 -8.46
C LEU A 96 25.21 10.84 -7.83
N THR A 97 24.96 11.12 -6.55
CA THR A 97 25.69 12.13 -5.77
C THR A 97 27.18 11.80 -5.70
N SER A 98 27.51 10.52 -5.49
CA SER A 98 28.89 10.05 -5.42
C SER A 98 29.62 10.25 -6.75
N ILE A 99 29.00 9.87 -7.88
CA ILE A 99 29.55 10.11 -9.22
C ILE A 99 29.73 11.60 -9.47
N THR A 100 28.71 12.40 -9.18
CA THR A 100 28.74 13.86 -9.39
C THR A 100 29.91 14.50 -8.64
N ARG A 101 30.13 14.10 -7.39
CA ARG A 101 31.28 14.57 -6.59
C ARG A 101 32.62 14.14 -7.19
N GLN A 102 32.72 12.91 -7.70
CA GLN A 102 33.94 12.40 -8.33
C GLN A 102 34.26 13.14 -9.65
N ILE A 103 33.25 13.48 -10.46
CA ILE A 103 33.47 14.14 -11.76
C ILE A 103 33.65 15.67 -11.63
N SER A 104 33.14 16.28 -10.57
CA SER A 104 33.19 17.73 -10.33
C SER A 104 34.59 18.37 -10.52
N PRO A 105 35.70 17.84 -9.95
CA PRO A 105 37.02 18.42 -10.16
C PRO A 105 37.47 18.39 -11.63
N TYR A 106 37.08 17.36 -12.40
CA TYR A 106 37.41 17.28 -13.82
C TYR A 106 36.64 18.32 -14.63
N ILE A 107 35.35 18.51 -14.35
CA ILE A 107 34.54 19.58 -14.97
C ILE A 107 35.17 20.96 -14.69
N LEU A 108 35.56 21.23 -13.45
CA LEU A 108 36.23 22.47 -13.07
C LEU A 108 37.58 22.66 -13.79
N SER A 109 38.35 21.57 -13.93
CA SER A 109 39.63 21.62 -14.65
C SER A 109 39.45 21.95 -16.13
N ILE A 110 38.43 21.38 -16.79
CA ILE A 110 38.09 21.64 -18.18
C ILE A 110 37.60 23.09 -18.34
N ALA A 111 36.72 23.57 -17.46
CA ALA A 111 36.25 24.96 -17.50
C ALA A 111 37.40 25.96 -17.40
N LYS A 112 38.36 25.71 -16.50
CA LYS A 112 39.57 26.53 -16.35
C LYS A 112 40.49 26.48 -17.57
N VAL A 113 40.60 25.32 -18.23
CA VAL A 113 41.35 25.21 -19.50
C VAL A 113 40.61 25.97 -20.60
N ARG A 114 39.28 25.88 -20.66
CA ARG A 114 38.45 26.58 -21.64
C ARG A 114 38.64 28.09 -21.55
N GLU A 115 38.54 28.67 -20.35
CA GLU A 115 38.75 30.12 -20.10
C GLU A 115 40.11 30.61 -20.61
N ARG A 116 41.17 29.80 -20.46
CA ARG A 116 42.52 30.16 -20.96
C ARG A 116 42.64 30.11 -22.48
N LEU A 117 41.81 29.31 -23.13
CA LEU A 117 41.80 29.15 -24.58
C LEU A 117 40.80 30.09 -25.26
N GLU A 118 39.75 30.53 -24.56
CA GLU A 118 38.72 31.46 -25.04
C GLU A 118 39.31 32.68 -25.80
N PRO A 119 40.38 33.36 -25.32
CA PRO A 119 41.01 34.48 -26.04
C PRO A 119 41.63 34.06 -27.38
N ARG A 120 42.21 32.86 -27.46
CA ARG A 120 42.83 32.34 -28.70
C ARG A 120 41.78 31.92 -29.73
N PHE A 121 40.58 31.56 -29.29
CA PHE A 121 39.45 31.31 -30.17
C PHE A 121 38.84 32.64 -30.67
N GLN A 122 38.75 33.65 -29.80
CA GLN A 122 38.29 34.99 -30.17
C GLN A 122 39.21 35.66 -31.20
N GLU A 123 40.54 35.63 -31.01
CA GLU A 123 41.52 36.15 -31.98
C GLU A 123 41.46 35.44 -33.35
N SER A 124 41.07 34.16 -33.36
CA SER A 124 40.88 33.39 -34.60
C SER A 124 39.56 33.72 -35.30
N GLU A 125 38.50 34.07 -34.56
CA GLU A 125 37.27 34.62 -35.12
C GLU A 125 37.47 36.05 -35.64
N GLU A 126 38.17 36.90 -34.88
CA GLU A 126 38.50 38.28 -35.31
C GLU A 126 39.38 38.28 -36.57
N ASN A 127 40.37 37.38 -36.69
CA ASN A 127 41.15 37.24 -37.94
C ASN A 127 40.31 36.73 -39.12
N LEU A 128 39.29 35.90 -38.87
CA LEU A 128 38.36 35.48 -39.90
C LEU A 128 37.44 36.64 -40.32
N ASP A 129 37.02 37.46 -39.38
CA ASP A 129 36.23 38.66 -39.60
C ASP A 129 37.04 39.70 -40.40
N ASP A 130 38.27 40.02 -40.01
CA ASP A 130 39.16 40.94 -40.74
C ASP A 130 39.42 40.46 -42.18
N ARG A 131 39.64 39.16 -42.39
CA ARG A 131 39.84 38.58 -43.72
C ARG A 131 38.55 38.60 -44.54
N THR A 132 37.40 38.40 -43.90
CA THR A 132 36.07 38.43 -44.52
C THR A 132 35.69 39.87 -44.87
N GLU A 133 35.93 40.82 -43.97
CA GLU A 133 35.76 42.26 -44.17
C GLU A 133 36.69 42.77 -45.27
N THR A 134 37.96 42.36 -45.28
CA THR A 134 38.90 42.68 -46.37
C THR A 134 38.40 42.13 -47.70
N MET A 135 37.84 40.93 -47.72
CA MET A 135 37.26 40.33 -48.93
C MET A 135 36.01 41.10 -49.39
N LEU A 136 35.13 41.48 -48.47
CA LEU A 136 33.93 42.28 -48.75
C LEU A 136 34.27 43.67 -49.28
N LYS A 137 35.30 44.33 -48.72
CA LYS A 137 35.79 45.63 -49.17
C LYS A 137 36.27 45.63 -50.62
N ILE A 138 36.90 44.53 -51.07
CA ILE A 138 37.33 44.37 -52.46
C ILE A 138 36.12 44.28 -53.41
N TYR A 139 35.01 43.67 -52.97
CA TYR A 139 33.76 43.64 -53.73
C TYR A 139 33.05 45.01 -53.72
N GLU A 140 33.07 45.74 -52.60
CA GLU A 140 32.51 47.09 -52.49
C GLU A 140 33.29 48.14 -53.29
N ASP A 141 34.62 48.13 -53.26
CA ASP A 141 35.45 49.06 -54.07
C ASP A 141 35.31 48.78 -55.57
N GLY A 142 35.00 47.53 -55.95
CA GLY A 142 34.61 47.17 -57.31
C GLY A 142 33.17 47.60 -57.69
N ALA A 143 32.28 47.70 -56.70
CA ALA A 143 30.88 48.06 -56.88
C ALA A 143 30.62 49.57 -56.77
N ALA A 144 31.44 50.34 -56.06
CA ALA A 144 31.31 51.80 -55.88
C ALA A 144 31.52 52.60 -57.18
N ALA A 145 31.99 51.97 -58.25
CA ALA A 145 31.92 52.52 -59.61
C ALA A 145 30.49 52.51 -60.21
N ARG A 146 29.52 51.90 -59.52
CA ARG A 146 28.12 51.83 -59.92
C ARG A 146 27.19 51.78 -58.71
N GLU A 147 26.88 52.93 -58.13
CA GLU A 147 25.65 53.05 -57.35
C GLU A 147 24.90 54.36 -57.62
N ASN A 148 23.60 54.21 -57.86
CA ASN A 148 22.58 55.19 -57.53
C ASN A 148 21.47 54.42 -56.77
N PRO A 149 20.87 54.99 -55.71
CA PRO A 149 20.07 54.24 -54.73
C PRO A 149 18.55 54.43 -54.95
N ASP A 150 17.73 53.49 -54.49
CA ASP A 150 16.47 53.84 -53.81
C ASP A 150 15.78 52.68 -53.04
N SER A 151 15.03 53.09 -52.01
CA SER A 151 13.79 52.52 -51.46
C SER A 151 13.79 51.52 -50.27
N SER A 152 13.46 52.09 -49.10
CA SER A 152 12.17 51.94 -48.38
C SER A 152 11.70 50.58 -47.81
N SER A 153 11.80 50.49 -46.47
CA SER A 153 10.79 50.18 -45.42
C SER A 153 9.84 48.96 -45.46
N HIS A 154 9.85 48.17 -44.36
CA HIS A 154 8.74 47.50 -43.61
C HIS A 154 9.42 46.60 -42.54
N GLY A 155 8.95 46.31 -41.31
CA GLY A 155 7.63 46.24 -40.68
C GLY A 155 7.53 44.84 -40.00
N GLY A 156 7.13 44.73 -38.72
CA GLY A 156 6.73 43.42 -38.14
C GLY A 156 6.99 43.20 -36.63
N VAL A 157 5.94 42.76 -35.94
CA VAL A 157 5.74 42.59 -34.48
C VAL A 157 6.19 41.20 -33.99
N THR A 158 6.49 41.03 -32.69
CA THR A 158 6.50 39.70 -32.04
C THR A 158 5.88 39.63 -30.65
N ASP A 159 5.46 38.40 -30.37
CA ASP A 159 4.46 37.82 -29.48
C ASP A 159 4.77 37.78 -27.97
N GLN A 160 3.72 37.51 -27.19
CA GLN A 160 3.76 37.21 -25.74
C GLN A 160 4.06 35.73 -25.47
N ASP A 161 4.57 35.46 -24.25
CA ASP A 161 4.12 34.41 -23.31
C ASP A 161 5.29 33.68 -22.63
N LYS A 162 5.37 33.76 -21.28
CA LYS A 162 6.17 32.87 -20.43
C LYS A 162 5.49 32.67 -19.07
N THR A 163 5.01 31.44 -18.89
CA THR A 163 4.45 30.84 -17.69
C THR A 163 5.45 30.48 -16.59
N LYS A 164 4.90 30.33 -15.38
CA LYS A 164 5.21 29.35 -14.29
C LYS A 164 6.22 29.72 -13.18
N ILE A 165 5.65 30.37 -12.16
CA ILE A 165 5.47 29.91 -10.76
C ILE A 165 6.48 28.88 -10.23
N MET A 166 7.32 29.37 -9.32
CA MET A 166 8.20 28.70 -8.36
C MET A 166 7.40 28.33 -7.09
N TRP A 167 7.81 27.33 -6.30
CA TRP A 167 7.72 27.26 -4.82
C TRP A 167 8.41 25.98 -4.24
N PRO A 168 8.79 25.96 -2.93
CA PRO A 168 10.08 25.42 -2.48
C PRO A 168 10.05 24.23 -1.50
N LEU A 169 11.27 23.82 -1.13
CA LEU A 169 11.79 22.65 -0.40
C LEU A 169 11.71 22.71 1.15
N MET A 170 11.88 21.52 1.79
CA MET A 170 12.32 21.19 3.19
C MET A 170 11.20 20.79 4.19
N SER A 171 11.34 19.87 5.17
CA SER A 171 12.46 19.07 5.72
C SER A 171 11.95 17.90 6.62
N GLU A 172 12.80 16.87 6.77
CA GLU A 172 13.06 15.89 7.88
C GLU A 172 11.97 15.33 8.83
N ALA A 173 11.98 14.00 9.03
CA ALA A 173 11.98 13.36 10.37
C ALA A 173 12.26 11.82 10.37
N ALA A 174 13.24 11.43 11.19
CA ALA A 174 13.36 10.22 12.05
C ALA A 174 13.25 8.78 11.50
N GLU A 175 14.36 8.03 11.59
CA GLU A 175 14.41 6.56 11.54
C GLU A 175 14.05 5.95 12.92
N MET A 176 13.24 4.88 12.93
CA MET A 176 13.00 3.97 14.07
C MET A 176 13.03 2.52 13.55
N PRO A 177 13.65 1.55 14.26
CA PRO A 177 13.68 0.16 13.82
C PRO A 177 12.48 -0.62 14.38
N VAL A 178 11.61 -1.15 13.51
CA VAL A 178 10.55 -2.10 13.91
C VAL A 178 11.06 -3.53 13.75
N LYS A 179 11.09 -4.26 14.86
CA LYS A 179 11.51 -5.66 14.96
C LYS A 179 10.33 -6.56 14.55
N ILE A 180 10.41 -7.15 13.36
CA ILE A 180 9.42 -8.09 12.83
C ILE A 180 9.40 -9.36 13.70
N ARG A 181 8.23 -9.69 14.27
CA ARG A 181 7.99 -10.94 14.98
C ARG A 181 7.46 -11.96 13.97
N THR A 182 8.31 -12.91 13.58
CA THR A 182 7.97 -14.03 12.70
C THR A 182 6.77 -14.82 13.24
N GLY A 183 5.85 -15.11 12.32
CA GLY A 183 4.60 -15.82 12.55
C GLY A 183 4.78 -17.17 13.23
N ARG A 184 3.83 -17.49 14.10
CA ARG A 184 3.69 -18.79 14.74
C ARG A 184 3.11 -19.77 13.72
N GLN A 185 3.95 -20.68 13.24
CA GLN A 185 3.56 -21.85 12.47
C GLN A 185 2.57 -22.69 13.29
N ARG A 186 1.34 -22.87 12.79
CA ARG A 186 0.38 -23.81 13.36
C ARG A 186 0.59 -25.16 12.68
N CYS A 187 1.08 -26.14 13.44
CA CYS A 187 1.14 -27.53 13.03
C CYS A 187 -0.26 -28.03 12.67
N THR A 188 -0.38 -28.65 11.51
CA THR A 188 -1.48 -29.53 11.13
C THR A 188 -1.36 -30.81 11.96
N SER A 189 -2.30 -31.05 12.88
CA SER A 189 -2.48 -32.36 13.48
C SER A 189 -3.30 -33.22 12.53
N GLU A 190 -2.63 -34.16 11.86
CA GLU A 190 -3.26 -35.29 11.19
C GLU A 190 -3.80 -36.23 12.27
N THR A 191 -5.12 -36.44 12.30
CA THR A 191 -5.73 -37.55 13.03
C THR A 191 -6.16 -38.60 12.01
N SER A 192 -5.23 -39.47 11.62
CA SER A 192 -5.57 -40.72 10.95
C SER A 192 -6.07 -41.71 12.00
N GLY A 193 -7.38 -41.97 11.97
CA GLY A 193 -8.03 -42.94 12.84
C GLY A 193 -9.09 -43.71 12.06
N ASN A 194 -8.66 -44.62 11.19
CA ASN A 194 -9.53 -45.68 10.67
C ASN A 194 -9.17 -46.98 11.38
N SER A 195 -10.00 -47.33 12.35
CA SER A 195 -10.03 -48.62 13.02
C SER A 195 -10.88 -49.62 12.23
N ASP A 196 -10.37 -50.84 12.16
CA ASP A 196 -10.88 -52.02 11.48
C ASP A 196 -12.33 -52.41 11.82
N ILE A 197 -13.02 -52.97 10.81
CA ILE A 197 -14.31 -53.67 10.94
C ILE A 197 -14.03 -55.18 10.78
N PRO A 198 -14.45 -56.06 11.70
CA PRO A 198 -14.46 -57.49 11.44
C PRO A 198 -15.82 -57.94 10.87
N SER A 199 -15.78 -58.91 9.96
CA SER A 199 -16.88 -59.85 9.65
C SER A 199 -16.47 -61.25 10.08
#